data_AF-J2K0X0-F1
#
_entry.id   AF-J2K0X0-F1
#
_cell.length_a   1.000
_cell.length_b   1.000
_cell.length_c   1.000
_cell.angle_alpha   90.00
_cell.angle_beta   90.00
_cell.angle_gamma   90.00
#
_symmetry.space_group_name_H-M   'P 1'
#
loop_
_entity.id
_entity.type
_entity.pdbx_description
1 polymer ?
#
loop_
_entity_poly.entity_id
_entity_poly.type
_entity_poly.pdbx_seq_one_letter_code
_entity_poly.pdbx_strand_id
1 'polypeptide(L)'
;MKKILYFLIPAVLFIQCSKAREQPKEISTTTRNTSNLKNLNISVLIDLSDRIDPEKNPNPTMEYFQRDIEYIKSVDKGFLDHIKSKRVIQLNDQMQVFFNPEPSDPKMNDLTKELKVSFDRNTTKDNIDLIDKKYSSLPSQIYQSAINDKQYVGSDIWEFFKNKVKDYCIKDNHRNILVILTDGYIYHKDSKFSEGKKTSYLTPELVKSLKLNTSDFKTKIQDRGLGFIKANDDLESLEVIVLGINPVRGNPFEGDVIKEYWENWFKEMKIKKYQIKSADLPSNLEPIILKAISGQN
;
A
#
# COMPACT_ATOMS: atom_id res chain seq x y z
N MET A 1 84.99 57.10 1.66
CA MET A 1 85.30 57.22 0.21
C MET A 1 84.44 56.22 -0.57
N LYS A 2 83.95 56.62 -1.75
CA LYS A 2 82.99 55.96 -2.69
C LYS A 2 81.50 56.09 -2.27
N LYS A 3 80.77 57.13 -2.70
CA LYS A 3 80.05 57.37 -4.00
C LYS A 3 78.99 56.29 -4.29
N ILE A 4 77.71 56.58 -3.99
CA ILE A 4 76.62 56.98 -4.92
C ILE A 4 76.05 55.79 -5.71
N LEU A 5 74.76 55.49 -5.58
CA LEU A 5 73.73 55.76 -6.61
C LEU A 5 72.35 55.25 -6.14
N TYR A 6 71.41 56.19 -6.03
CA TYR A 6 69.97 55.89 -5.91
C TYR A 6 69.45 55.40 -7.26
N PHE A 7 68.71 54.29 -7.27
CA PHE A 7 67.82 53.96 -8.38
C PHE A 7 66.44 53.61 -7.84
N LEU A 8 65.52 54.54 -8.11
CA LEU A 8 64.07 54.38 -8.02
C LEU A 8 63.63 53.23 -8.93
N ILE A 9 62.91 52.26 -8.37
CA ILE A 9 62.11 51.30 -9.14
C ILE A 9 60.64 51.56 -8.81
N PRO A 10 59.78 51.84 -9.80
CA PRO A 10 58.38 52.18 -9.60
C PRO A 10 57.55 50.95 -9.22
N ALA A 11 56.65 51.13 -8.25
CA ALA A 11 55.62 50.17 -7.90
C ALA A 11 54.63 50.03 -9.07
N VAL A 12 54.72 48.93 -9.82
CA VAL A 12 53.69 48.54 -10.79
C VAL A 12 52.55 47.89 -10.03
N LEU A 13 51.46 48.64 -9.87
CA LEU A 13 50.14 48.12 -9.50
C LEU A 13 49.64 47.21 -10.62
N PHE A 14 49.79 45.89 -10.46
CA PHE A 14 49.02 44.92 -11.21
C PHE A 14 47.59 44.89 -10.66
N ILE A 15 46.72 45.72 -11.24
CA ILE A 15 45.28 45.46 -11.26
C ILE A 15 45.05 44.58 -12.49
N GLN A 16 44.84 43.27 -12.29
CA GLN A 16 44.24 42.45 -13.34
C GLN A 16 43.44 41.28 -12.77
N CYS A 17 42.12 41.45 -12.88
CA CYS A 17 41.06 40.44 -12.95
C CYS A 17 41.17 39.23 -12.02
N SER A 18 40.50 39.32 -10.87
CA SER A 18 39.87 38.15 -10.26
C SER A 18 38.85 37.57 -11.25
N LYS A 19 39.25 36.56 -12.03
CA LYS A 19 38.27 35.56 -12.47
C LYS A 19 37.68 34.98 -11.18
N ALA A 20 36.38 35.20 -10.97
CA ALA A 20 35.64 34.51 -9.95
C ALA A 20 35.89 33.01 -10.14
N ARG A 21 36.69 32.44 -9.24
CA ARG A 21 36.81 30.99 -9.11
C ARG A 21 35.43 30.56 -8.63
N GLU A 22 34.64 29.97 -9.52
CA GLU A 22 33.52 29.16 -9.08
C GLU A 22 34.10 28.16 -8.08
N GLN A 23 33.66 28.28 -6.83
CA GLN A 23 33.92 27.24 -5.87
C GLN A 23 33.34 25.94 -6.45
N PRO A 24 34.04 24.81 -6.35
CA PRO A 24 33.41 23.54 -6.63
C PRO A 24 32.16 23.50 -5.73
N LYS A 25 30.97 23.45 -6.34
CA LYS A 25 29.78 23.06 -5.59
C LYS A 25 30.16 21.75 -4.92
N GLU A 26 30.25 21.77 -3.59
CA GLU A 26 30.10 20.56 -2.82
C GLU A 26 28.83 19.92 -3.35
N ILE A 27 29.01 18.85 -4.13
CA ILE A 27 27.96 17.86 -4.27
C ILE A 27 27.83 17.37 -2.84
N SER A 28 26.86 17.93 -2.13
CA SER A 28 26.26 17.30 -0.98
C SER A 28 25.70 15.98 -1.52
N THR A 29 26.59 15.01 -1.59
CA THR A 29 26.22 13.61 -1.50
C THR A 29 25.48 13.56 -0.18
N THR A 30 24.15 13.67 -0.30
CA THR A 30 23.22 13.31 0.74
C THR A 30 23.53 11.84 0.95
N THR A 31 24.51 11.60 1.82
CA THR A 31 24.79 10.30 2.37
C THR A 31 23.48 9.99 3.09
N ARG A 32 22.58 9.26 2.43
CA ARG A 32 21.40 8.71 3.09
C ARG A 32 21.97 8.02 4.30
N ASN A 33 21.67 8.53 5.49
CA ASN A 33 21.91 7.81 6.72
C ASN A 33 21.07 6.53 6.60
N THR A 34 21.66 5.48 6.06
CA THR A 34 21.12 4.13 5.92
C THR A 34 20.98 3.44 7.28
N SER A 35 21.22 4.17 8.38
CA SER A 35 21.38 3.66 9.73
C SER A 35 20.10 3.36 10.47
N ASN A 36 18.91 3.37 9.84
CA ASN A 36 17.71 2.77 10.45
C ASN A 36 16.52 2.57 9.49
N LEU A 37 16.74 1.96 8.32
CA LEU A 37 15.62 1.44 7.54
C LEU A 37 15.03 0.24 8.30
N LYS A 38 13.88 0.46 8.98
CA LYS A 38 13.13 -0.62 9.65
C LYS A 38 12.81 -1.72 8.65
N ASN A 39 12.93 -2.97 9.07
CA ASN A 39 12.51 -4.12 8.29
C ASN A 39 11.02 -4.02 7.94
N LEU A 40 10.65 -4.40 6.73
CA LEU A 40 9.27 -4.41 6.28
C LEU A 40 8.62 -5.77 6.54
N ASN A 41 7.36 -5.72 6.96
CA ASN A 41 6.43 -6.83 6.94
C ASN A 41 5.21 -6.38 6.12
N ILE A 42 5.15 -6.80 4.85
CA ILE A 42 4.07 -6.43 3.95
C ILE A 42 3.11 -7.60 3.79
N SER A 43 1.83 -7.36 4.04
CA SER A 43 0.75 -8.31 3.78
C SER A 43 -0.19 -7.72 2.74
N VAL A 44 -0.58 -8.52 1.73
CA VAL A 44 -1.55 -8.12 0.72
C VAL A 44 -2.79 -9.00 0.87
N LEU A 45 -3.92 -8.42 1.27
CA LEU A 45 -5.21 -9.07 1.30
C LEU A 45 -5.96 -8.77 0.00
N ILE A 46 -6.33 -9.82 -0.72
CA ILE A 46 -7.02 -9.70 -2.01
C ILE A 46 -8.49 -10.07 -1.85
N ASP A 47 -9.36 -9.25 -2.43
CA ASP A 47 -10.78 -9.51 -2.56
C ASP A 47 -11.09 -10.25 -3.86
N LEU A 48 -11.48 -11.53 -3.71
CA LEU A 48 -11.87 -12.41 -4.81
C LEU A 48 -13.40 -12.55 -4.94
N SER A 49 -14.16 -11.55 -4.47
CA SER A 49 -15.59 -11.45 -4.78
C SER A 49 -15.84 -11.23 -6.27
N ASP A 50 -17.11 -11.24 -6.67
CA ASP A 50 -17.49 -11.10 -8.07
C ASP A 50 -17.18 -9.72 -8.67
N ARG A 51 -16.63 -8.79 -7.88
CA ARG A 51 -15.99 -7.55 -8.35
C ARG A 51 -14.91 -7.79 -9.42
N ILE A 52 -14.29 -8.97 -9.45
CA ILE A 52 -13.22 -9.32 -10.38
C ILE A 52 -13.75 -9.89 -11.70
N ASP A 53 -15.04 -10.19 -11.78
CA ASP A 53 -15.68 -10.79 -12.94
C ASP A 53 -15.87 -9.74 -14.06
N PRO A 54 -15.19 -9.88 -15.22
CA PRO A 54 -15.29 -8.93 -16.32
C PRO A 54 -16.65 -8.97 -17.02
N GLU A 55 -17.43 -10.04 -16.89
CA GLU A 55 -18.80 -10.11 -17.45
C GLU A 55 -19.77 -9.29 -16.61
N LYS A 56 -19.66 -9.39 -15.27
CA LYS A 56 -20.52 -8.64 -14.34
C LYS A 56 -20.09 -7.19 -14.15
N ASN A 57 -18.78 -6.95 -14.10
CA ASN A 57 -18.19 -5.66 -13.77
C ASN A 57 -17.22 -5.19 -14.87
N PRO A 58 -17.68 -5.05 -16.13
CA PRO A 58 -16.81 -4.72 -17.25
C PRO A 58 -16.22 -3.32 -17.08
N ASN A 59 -14.94 -3.19 -17.42
CA ASN A 59 -14.27 -1.90 -17.48
C ASN A 59 -13.56 -1.70 -18.83
N PRO A 60 -14.09 -0.85 -19.72
CA PRO A 60 -13.58 -0.72 -21.09
C PRO A 60 -12.15 -0.19 -21.17
N THR A 61 -11.63 0.41 -20.10
CA THR A 61 -10.25 0.89 -20.06
C THR A 61 -9.28 -0.20 -19.62
N MET A 62 -9.62 -0.93 -18.55
CA MET A 62 -8.82 -2.02 -17.99
C MET A 62 -9.64 -2.73 -16.93
N GLU A 63 -9.75 -4.06 -17.02
CA GLU A 63 -10.52 -4.86 -16.08
C GLU A 63 -9.97 -4.76 -14.66
N TYR A 64 -10.84 -4.83 -13.65
CA TYR A 64 -10.43 -4.58 -12.28
C TYR A 64 -9.40 -5.58 -11.75
N PHE A 65 -9.50 -6.86 -12.13
CA PHE A 65 -8.50 -7.87 -11.74
C PHE A 65 -7.12 -7.56 -12.36
N GLN A 66 -7.08 -6.97 -13.56
CA GLN A 66 -5.83 -6.58 -14.20
C GLN A 66 -5.19 -5.39 -13.46
N ARG A 67 -6.01 -4.42 -13.02
CA ARG A 67 -5.53 -3.30 -12.21
C ARG A 67 -4.91 -3.80 -10.91
N ASP A 68 -5.58 -4.72 -10.22
CA ASP A 68 -5.07 -5.31 -8.98
C ASP A 68 -3.73 -6.02 -9.19
N ILE A 69 -3.57 -6.78 -10.29
CA ILE A 69 -2.28 -7.41 -10.65
C ILE A 69 -1.16 -6.36 -10.76
N GLU A 70 -1.42 -5.23 -11.42
CA GLU A 70 -0.41 -4.17 -11.54
C GLU A 70 -0.19 -3.40 -10.22
N TYR A 71 -1.20 -3.30 -9.35
CA TYR A 71 -1.01 -2.79 -8.00
C TYR A 71 -0.11 -3.72 -7.18
N ILE A 72 -0.32 -5.03 -7.25
CA ILE A 72 0.54 -6.03 -6.59
C ILE A 72 1.97 -5.92 -7.09
N LYS A 73 2.19 -5.78 -8.40
CA LYS A 73 3.52 -5.54 -8.98
C LYS A 73 4.14 -4.25 -8.47
N SER A 74 3.36 -3.19 -8.30
CA SER A 74 3.84 -1.92 -7.72
C SER A 74 4.25 -2.09 -6.25
N VAL A 75 3.52 -2.92 -5.50
CA VAL A 75 3.87 -3.26 -4.11
C VAL A 75 5.17 -4.05 -4.06
N ASP A 76 5.30 -5.09 -4.90
CA ASP A 76 6.52 -5.90 -5.01
C ASP A 76 7.72 -5.03 -5.42
N LYS A 77 7.58 -4.18 -6.43
CA LYS A 77 8.62 -3.22 -6.82
C LYS A 77 9.07 -2.35 -5.65
N GLY A 78 8.13 -1.77 -4.91
CA GLY A 78 8.45 -0.95 -3.73
C GLY A 78 9.16 -1.75 -2.63
N PHE A 79 8.77 -3.01 -2.45
CA PHE A 79 9.42 -3.93 -1.53
C PHE A 79 10.85 -4.27 -1.97
N LEU A 80 11.05 -4.68 -3.22
CA LEU A 80 12.37 -5.02 -3.77
C LEU A 80 13.31 -3.82 -3.79
N ASP A 81 12.81 -2.61 -4.06
CA ASP A 81 13.59 -1.37 -3.95
C ASP A 81 14.07 -1.13 -2.50
N HIS A 82 13.22 -1.41 -1.51
CA HIS A 82 13.62 -1.39 -0.09
C HIS A 82 14.71 -2.42 0.19
N ILE A 83 14.56 -3.67 -0.26
CA ILE A 83 15.57 -4.73 -0.08
C ILE A 83 16.91 -4.33 -0.70
N LYS A 84 16.90 -3.85 -1.95
CA LYS A 84 18.10 -3.44 -2.69
C LYS A 84 18.81 -2.23 -2.04
N SER A 85 18.09 -1.43 -1.26
CA SER A 85 18.67 -0.29 -0.53
C SER A 85 19.43 -0.69 0.75
N LYS A 86 19.28 -1.93 1.22
CA LYS A 86 19.87 -2.44 2.46
C LYS A 86 21.09 -3.31 2.20
N ARG A 87 21.99 -3.39 3.17
CA ARG A 87 23.06 -4.41 3.15
C ARG A 87 22.44 -5.76 3.46
N VAL A 88 22.88 -6.83 2.80
CA VAL A 88 22.37 -8.20 2.99
C VAL A 88 22.34 -8.61 4.47
N ILE A 89 23.38 -8.27 5.24
CA ILE A 89 23.47 -8.58 6.68
C ILE A 89 22.37 -7.92 7.54
N GLN A 90 21.67 -6.92 7.01
CA GLN A 90 20.58 -6.19 7.68
C GLN A 90 19.19 -6.65 7.22
N LEU A 91 19.10 -7.61 6.30
CA LEU A 91 17.82 -8.11 5.79
C LEU A 91 17.13 -8.99 6.84
N ASN A 92 15.85 -8.71 7.06
CA ASN A 92 14.92 -9.52 7.84
C ASN A 92 13.50 -9.07 7.45
N ASP A 93 13.23 -9.05 6.15
CA ASP A 93 12.04 -8.45 5.56
C ASP A 93 11.15 -9.55 4.99
N GLN A 94 9.84 -9.33 4.98
CA GLN A 94 8.91 -10.31 4.41
C GLN A 94 7.75 -9.66 3.68
N MET A 95 7.24 -10.38 2.68
CA MET A 95 6.05 -10.03 1.93
C MET A 95 5.20 -11.28 1.69
N GLN A 96 3.89 -11.15 1.79
CA GLN A 96 2.97 -12.28 1.66
C GLN A 96 1.59 -11.85 1.15
N VAL A 97 0.91 -12.78 0.48
CA VAL A 97 -0.43 -12.58 -0.10
C VAL A 97 -1.44 -13.50 0.61
N PHE A 98 -2.62 -12.97 0.89
CA PHE A 98 -3.71 -13.62 1.61
C PHE A 98 -5.04 -13.51 0.89
N PHE A 99 -5.88 -14.50 1.17
CA PHE A 99 -7.32 -14.53 0.86
C PHE A 99 -8.06 -14.90 2.13
N ASN A 100 -9.26 -14.35 2.34
CA ASN A 100 -10.14 -14.77 3.42
C ASN A 100 -11.59 -14.71 2.92
N PRO A 101 -12.35 -15.82 2.90
CA PRO A 101 -11.95 -17.18 3.27
C PRO A 101 -10.90 -17.77 2.32
N GLU A 102 -10.29 -18.89 2.72
CA GLU A 102 -9.37 -19.62 1.85
C GLU A 102 -10.16 -20.25 0.68
N PRO A 103 -9.68 -20.11 -0.57
CA PRO A 103 -10.32 -20.77 -1.72
C PRO A 103 -10.32 -22.29 -1.55
N SER A 104 -11.38 -22.94 -2.04
CA SER A 104 -11.51 -24.41 -1.99
C SER A 104 -10.54 -25.14 -2.93
N ASP A 105 -10.00 -24.46 -3.95
CA ASP A 105 -9.02 -25.01 -4.87
C ASP A 105 -7.64 -25.16 -4.19
N PRO A 106 -7.13 -26.40 -3.99
CA PRO A 106 -5.82 -26.61 -3.37
C PRO A 106 -4.67 -25.92 -4.10
N LYS A 107 -4.78 -25.70 -5.43
CA LYS A 107 -3.75 -25.00 -6.20
C LYS A 107 -3.58 -23.56 -5.73
N MET A 108 -4.66 -22.91 -5.30
CA MET A 108 -4.61 -21.54 -4.76
C MET A 108 -3.76 -21.47 -3.50
N ASN A 109 -3.82 -22.51 -2.66
CA ASN A 109 -3.00 -22.61 -1.46
C ASN A 109 -1.52 -22.85 -1.77
N ASP A 110 -1.19 -23.47 -2.91
CA ASP A 110 0.21 -23.60 -3.33
C ASP A 110 0.74 -22.28 -3.92
N LEU A 111 -0.08 -21.56 -4.69
CA LEU A 111 0.26 -20.23 -5.21
C LEU A 111 0.51 -19.22 -4.08
N THR A 112 -0.28 -19.23 -3.00
CA THR A 112 -0.05 -18.34 -1.84
C THR A 112 1.22 -18.67 -1.08
N LYS A 113 1.56 -19.95 -0.91
CA LYS A 113 2.82 -20.37 -0.30
C LYS A 113 4.01 -19.84 -1.10
N GLU A 114 3.93 -19.88 -2.43
CA GLU A 114 5.00 -19.35 -3.28
C GLU A 114 5.14 -17.83 -3.21
N LEU A 115 4.05 -17.11 -2.94
CA LEU A 115 4.03 -15.66 -2.70
C LEU A 115 4.37 -15.27 -1.27
N LYS A 116 4.56 -16.22 -0.35
CA LYS A 116 5.11 -15.96 0.98
C LYS A 116 6.63 -15.93 0.90
N VAL A 117 7.20 -14.74 0.91
CA VAL A 117 8.64 -14.51 0.70
C VAL A 117 9.28 -13.83 1.90
N SER A 118 10.50 -14.24 2.21
CA SER A 118 11.31 -13.65 3.28
C SER A 118 12.74 -13.48 2.82
N PHE A 119 13.32 -12.31 3.12
CA PHE A 119 14.71 -12.00 2.87
C PHE A 119 15.45 -11.85 4.20
N ASP A 120 16.48 -12.67 4.39
CA ASP A 120 17.35 -12.66 5.55
C ASP A 120 18.82 -12.46 5.16
N ARG A 121 19.73 -12.57 6.13
CA ARG A 121 21.19 -12.48 5.93
C ARG A 121 21.79 -13.52 4.96
N ASN A 122 21.04 -14.57 4.61
CA ASN A 122 21.45 -15.61 3.68
C ASN A 122 20.90 -15.37 2.26
N THR A 123 20.18 -14.27 2.05
CA THR A 123 19.62 -13.89 0.74
C THR A 123 20.72 -13.74 -0.32
N THR A 124 20.53 -14.39 -1.46
CA THR A 124 21.35 -14.20 -2.66
C THR A 124 20.67 -13.25 -3.65
N LYS A 125 21.43 -12.77 -4.65
CA LYS A 125 20.85 -11.98 -5.75
C LYS A 125 19.82 -12.78 -6.54
N ASP A 126 20.09 -14.06 -6.79
CA ASP A 126 19.18 -14.94 -7.54
C ASP A 126 17.83 -15.12 -6.82
N ASN A 127 17.83 -15.09 -5.48
CA ASN A 127 16.58 -15.12 -4.71
C ASN A 127 15.73 -13.88 -4.99
N ILE A 128 16.34 -12.70 -5.10
CA ILE A 128 15.64 -11.43 -5.39
C ILE A 128 15.01 -11.48 -6.78
N ASP A 129 15.76 -11.91 -7.79
CA ASP A 129 15.27 -11.99 -9.18
C ASP A 129 14.18 -13.08 -9.35
N LEU A 130 14.23 -14.14 -8.55
CA LEU A 130 13.18 -15.16 -8.53
C LEU A 130 11.86 -14.62 -7.97
N ILE A 131 11.91 -13.77 -6.93
CA ILE A 131 10.71 -13.17 -6.34
C ILE A 131 10.02 -12.21 -7.33
N ASP A 132 10.79 -11.36 -8.01
CA ASP A 132 10.27 -10.46 -9.04
C ASP A 132 9.47 -11.22 -10.12
N LYS A 133 10.00 -12.38 -10.56
CA LYS A 133 9.31 -13.27 -11.52
C LYS A 133 8.03 -13.88 -10.95
N LYS A 134 8.03 -14.28 -9.68
CA LYS A 134 6.85 -14.85 -9.01
C LYS A 134 5.73 -13.82 -8.90
N TYR A 135 6.03 -12.63 -8.41
CA TYR A 135 5.05 -11.55 -8.28
C TYR A 135 4.57 -10.99 -9.63
N SER A 136 5.39 -11.14 -10.68
CA SER A 136 4.98 -10.79 -12.05
C SER A 136 3.99 -11.79 -12.67
N SER A 137 3.90 -13.03 -12.19
CA SER A 137 3.18 -14.11 -12.87
C SER A 137 2.09 -14.77 -12.02
N LEU A 138 2.36 -15.13 -10.76
CA LEU A 138 1.43 -15.88 -9.91
C LEU A 138 0.12 -15.14 -9.60
N PRO A 139 0.10 -13.81 -9.38
CA PRO A 139 -1.16 -13.09 -9.18
C PRO A 139 -2.14 -13.28 -10.34
N SER A 140 -1.66 -13.34 -11.59
CA SER A 140 -2.54 -13.57 -12.73
C SER A 140 -3.22 -14.95 -12.69
N GLN A 141 -2.51 -15.98 -12.23
CA GLN A 141 -3.05 -17.34 -12.09
C GLN A 141 -4.11 -17.42 -11.00
N ILE A 142 -3.91 -16.68 -9.91
CA ILE A 142 -4.88 -16.55 -8.80
C ILE A 142 -6.20 -15.96 -9.32
N TYR A 143 -6.13 -14.80 -9.97
CA TYR A 143 -7.35 -14.16 -10.50
C TYR A 143 -8.02 -15.02 -11.57
N GLN A 144 -7.25 -15.63 -12.48
CA GLN A 144 -7.81 -16.51 -13.50
C GLN A 144 -8.52 -17.73 -12.89
N SER A 145 -7.94 -18.36 -11.86
CA SER A 145 -8.59 -19.48 -11.17
C SER A 145 -9.92 -19.04 -10.54
N ALA A 146 -9.92 -17.92 -9.80
CA ALA A 146 -11.13 -17.40 -9.17
C ALA A 146 -12.22 -17.01 -10.18
N ILE A 147 -11.85 -16.39 -11.31
CA ILE A 147 -12.78 -16.04 -12.40
C ILE A 147 -13.36 -17.29 -13.06
N ASN A 148 -12.54 -18.33 -13.28
CA ASN A 148 -12.98 -19.56 -13.93
C ASN A 148 -13.92 -20.39 -13.05
N ASP A 149 -13.68 -20.44 -11.73
CA ASP A 149 -14.50 -21.18 -10.78
C ASP A 149 -15.90 -20.54 -10.57
N LYS A 150 -16.01 -19.22 -10.82
CA LYS A 150 -17.23 -18.41 -10.68
C LYS A 150 -17.93 -18.50 -9.30
N GLN A 151 -17.30 -19.13 -8.31
CA GLN A 151 -17.84 -19.24 -6.95
C GLN A 151 -17.71 -17.93 -6.18
N TYR A 152 -16.67 -17.15 -6.49
CA TYR A 152 -16.40 -15.84 -5.88
C TYR A 152 -16.62 -15.84 -4.37
N VAL A 153 -15.80 -16.61 -3.65
CA VAL A 153 -15.91 -16.78 -2.19
C VAL A 153 -15.83 -15.46 -1.41
N GLY A 154 -15.38 -14.37 -2.05
CA GLY A 154 -15.45 -13.02 -1.53
C GLY A 154 -14.19 -12.59 -0.80
N SER A 155 -14.36 -11.57 0.05
CA SER A 155 -13.37 -11.17 1.04
C SER A 155 -14.07 -10.87 2.36
N ASP A 156 -13.97 -11.79 3.31
CA ASP A 156 -14.40 -11.55 4.68
C ASP A 156 -13.34 -10.72 5.43
N ILE A 157 -13.24 -9.45 5.02
CA ILE A 157 -12.28 -8.48 5.57
C ILE A 157 -12.57 -8.26 7.05
N TRP A 158 -13.83 -8.21 7.45
CA TRP A 158 -14.20 -8.01 8.85
C TRP A 158 -13.70 -9.17 9.72
N GLU A 159 -13.95 -10.42 9.32
CA GLU A 159 -13.44 -11.59 10.03
C GLU A 159 -11.91 -11.67 10.00
N PHE A 160 -11.29 -11.30 8.89
CA PHE A 160 -9.82 -11.24 8.79
C PHE A 160 -9.23 -10.29 9.84
N PHE A 161 -9.81 -9.09 10.00
CA PHE A 161 -9.40 -8.16 11.05
C PHE A 161 -9.68 -8.71 12.45
N LYS A 162 -10.76 -9.46 12.64
CA LYS A 162 -11.08 -10.07 13.93
C LYS A 162 -10.08 -11.14 14.34
N ASN A 163 -9.80 -12.08 13.43
CA ASN A 163 -9.18 -13.35 13.77
C ASN A 163 -7.72 -13.47 13.32
N LYS A 164 -7.29 -12.75 12.27
CA LYS A 164 -6.04 -13.04 11.55
C LYS A 164 -5.06 -11.87 11.50
N VAL A 165 -5.54 -10.61 11.53
CA VAL A 165 -4.68 -9.44 11.26
C VAL A 165 -3.50 -9.30 12.21
N LYS A 166 -3.65 -9.63 13.50
CA LYS A 166 -2.55 -9.56 14.47
C LYS A 166 -1.50 -10.62 14.17
N ASP A 167 -1.93 -11.86 14.05
CA ASP A 167 -1.03 -13.00 13.86
C ASP A 167 -0.30 -12.95 12.52
N TYR A 168 -0.96 -12.44 11.48
CA TYR A 168 -0.44 -12.51 10.12
C TYR A 168 0.24 -11.19 9.70
N CYS A 169 -0.32 -10.04 10.08
CA CYS A 169 0.12 -8.75 9.57
C CYS A 169 1.00 -7.98 10.55
N ILE A 170 1.15 -8.41 11.81
CA ILE A 170 1.96 -7.69 12.80
C ILE A 170 3.16 -8.55 13.22
N LYS A 171 4.36 -8.00 13.00
CA LYS A 171 5.64 -8.56 13.45
C LYS A 171 6.39 -7.52 14.26
N ASP A 172 6.91 -7.93 15.41
CA ASP A 172 7.67 -7.06 16.30
C ASP A 172 8.93 -6.54 15.62
N ASN A 173 9.30 -5.29 15.90
CA ASN A 173 10.46 -4.62 15.30
C ASN A 173 10.41 -4.46 13.77
N HIS A 174 9.23 -4.60 13.16
CA HIS A 174 9.00 -4.33 11.75
C HIS A 174 8.10 -3.12 11.57
N ARG A 175 8.17 -2.50 10.39
CA ARG A 175 7.10 -1.66 9.88
C ARG A 175 6.09 -2.57 9.19
N ASN A 176 4.91 -2.68 9.80
CA ASN A 176 3.84 -3.55 9.34
C ASN A 176 2.93 -2.78 8.37
N ILE A 177 2.80 -3.27 7.14
CA ILE A 177 1.97 -2.65 6.10
C ILE A 177 0.99 -3.71 5.59
N LEU A 178 -0.30 -3.43 5.69
CA LEU A 178 -1.36 -4.23 5.10
C LEU A 178 -1.94 -3.48 3.89
N VAL A 179 -1.79 -4.06 2.70
CA VAL A 179 -2.45 -3.61 1.48
C VAL A 179 -3.73 -4.42 1.30
N ILE A 180 -4.86 -3.76 1.06
CA ILE A 180 -6.16 -4.39 0.83
C ILE A 180 -6.64 -4.00 -0.56
N LEU A 181 -6.87 -4.99 -1.43
CA LEU A 181 -7.41 -4.78 -2.77
C LEU A 181 -8.89 -5.12 -2.73
N THR A 182 -9.77 -4.13 -2.91
CA THR A 182 -11.24 -4.30 -2.80
C THR A 182 -11.95 -3.15 -3.51
N ASP A 183 -13.22 -3.35 -3.87
CA ASP A 183 -14.08 -2.26 -4.34
C ASP A 183 -14.58 -1.35 -3.21
N GLY A 184 -14.31 -1.72 -1.96
CA GLY A 184 -14.58 -0.93 -0.76
C GLY A 184 -15.78 -1.41 0.05
N TYR A 185 -16.60 -2.32 -0.48
CA TYR A 185 -17.73 -2.88 0.24
C TYR A 185 -17.29 -4.09 1.06
N ILE A 186 -17.15 -3.93 2.37
CA ILE A 186 -16.91 -5.07 3.27
C ILE A 186 -18.20 -5.91 3.32
N TYR A 187 -18.18 -7.13 2.82
CA TYR A 187 -19.32 -8.04 2.92
C TYR A 187 -18.89 -9.50 2.81
N HIS A 188 -19.43 -10.33 3.71
CA HIS A 188 -19.40 -11.77 3.58
C HIS A 188 -20.63 -12.38 4.25
N LYS A 189 -21.20 -13.43 3.66
CA LYS A 189 -22.47 -14.02 4.12
C LYS A 189 -22.37 -14.59 5.54
N ASP A 190 -21.24 -15.20 5.89
CA ASP A 190 -21.06 -15.93 7.15
C ASP A 190 -20.67 -14.99 8.31
N SER A 191 -20.21 -13.78 8.00
CA SER A 191 -19.92 -12.73 8.99
C SER A 191 -20.89 -11.56 8.89
N LYS A 192 -22.10 -11.74 8.36
CA LYS A 192 -23.11 -10.68 8.23
C LYS A 192 -23.94 -10.56 9.52
N PHE A 193 -23.71 -9.50 10.30
CA PHE A 193 -24.52 -9.21 11.49
C PHE A 193 -24.50 -7.71 11.84
N SER A 194 -25.33 -7.34 12.82
CA SER A 194 -25.48 -5.96 13.30
C SER A 194 -25.49 -5.92 14.83
N GLU A 195 -24.90 -4.87 15.39
CA GLU A 195 -24.93 -4.56 16.82
C GLU A 195 -25.35 -3.10 17.00
N GLY A 196 -26.55 -2.90 17.53
CA GLY A 196 -27.15 -1.57 17.63
C GLY A 196 -27.33 -0.92 16.25
N LYS A 197 -26.55 0.14 15.98
CA LYS A 197 -26.56 0.89 14.70
C LYS A 197 -25.36 0.59 13.80
N LYS A 198 -24.47 -0.31 14.25
CA LYS A 198 -23.28 -0.72 13.51
C LYS A 198 -23.49 -2.06 12.82
N THR A 199 -22.77 -2.28 11.74
CA THR A 199 -22.83 -3.53 10.95
C THR A 199 -21.44 -4.09 10.74
N SER A 200 -21.29 -5.41 10.58
CA SER A 200 -20.02 -6.01 10.14
C SER A 200 -19.76 -5.81 8.64
N TYR A 201 -20.73 -5.24 7.92
CA TYR A 201 -20.74 -5.14 6.47
C TYR A 201 -21.24 -3.78 5.97
N LEU A 202 -20.94 -3.46 4.72
CA LEU A 202 -21.44 -2.30 3.98
C LEU A 202 -21.74 -2.77 2.56
N THR A 203 -22.96 -2.52 2.07
CA THR A 203 -23.35 -2.77 0.68
C THR A 203 -24.04 -1.54 0.11
N PRO A 204 -24.15 -1.42 -1.23
CA PRO A 204 -24.93 -0.36 -1.86
C PRO A 204 -26.36 -0.25 -1.33
N GLU A 205 -27.02 -1.39 -1.08
CA GLU A 205 -28.39 -1.44 -0.55
C GLU A 205 -28.46 -0.87 0.86
N LEU A 206 -27.45 -1.14 1.69
CA LEU A 206 -27.38 -0.56 3.04
C LEU A 206 -27.21 0.95 2.96
N VAL A 207 -26.28 1.45 2.14
CA VAL A 207 -26.05 2.90 1.93
C VAL A 207 -27.35 3.60 1.51
N LYS A 208 -28.07 3.00 0.56
CA LYS A 208 -29.37 3.50 0.09
C LYS A 208 -30.43 3.48 1.20
N SER A 209 -30.54 2.39 1.95
CA SER A 209 -31.54 2.24 3.03
C SER A 209 -31.33 3.26 4.16
N LEU A 210 -30.08 3.61 4.45
CA LEU A 210 -29.69 4.58 5.47
C LEU A 210 -29.85 6.04 5.00
N LYS A 211 -30.17 6.25 3.73
CA LYS A 211 -30.33 7.57 3.08
C LYS A 211 -29.06 8.42 3.19
N LEU A 212 -27.91 7.79 2.92
CA LEU A 212 -26.58 8.41 2.89
C LEU A 212 -26.22 8.93 1.47
N ASN A 213 -27.24 9.37 0.73
CA ASN A 213 -27.14 9.81 -0.66
C ASN A 213 -27.26 11.34 -0.81
N THR A 214 -26.92 12.07 0.23
CA THR A 214 -27.01 13.54 0.32
C THR A 214 -25.76 14.09 1.01
N SER A 215 -25.48 15.38 0.82
CA SER A 215 -24.26 16.02 1.32
C SER A 215 -24.09 16.00 2.85
N ASP A 216 -25.17 15.82 3.61
CA ASP A 216 -25.17 15.69 5.07
C ASP A 216 -24.87 14.25 5.56
N PHE A 217 -24.43 13.34 4.68
CA PHE A 217 -24.18 11.94 5.03
C PHE A 217 -23.22 11.78 6.23
N LYS A 218 -22.20 12.63 6.36
CA LYS A 218 -21.26 12.58 7.49
C LYS A 218 -21.96 12.85 8.81
N THR A 219 -22.78 13.89 8.87
CA THR A 219 -23.60 14.22 10.04
C THR A 219 -24.56 13.07 10.37
N LYS A 220 -25.19 12.47 9.36
CA LYS A 220 -26.05 11.29 9.56
C LYS A 220 -25.29 10.09 10.11
N ILE A 221 -24.07 9.83 9.64
CA ILE A 221 -23.21 8.75 10.15
C ILE A 221 -22.90 9.01 11.63
N GLN A 222 -22.48 10.22 11.98
CA GLN A 222 -22.12 10.60 13.33
C GLN A 222 -23.33 10.58 14.28
N ASP A 223 -24.39 11.32 13.97
CA ASP A 223 -25.56 11.51 14.86
C ASP A 223 -26.30 10.20 15.14
N ARG A 224 -26.28 9.27 14.18
CA ARG A 224 -26.95 7.97 14.30
C ARG A 224 -26.01 6.86 14.76
N GLY A 225 -24.73 7.13 14.96
CA GLY A 225 -23.72 6.14 15.35
C GLY A 225 -23.57 5.00 14.34
N LEU A 226 -23.65 5.30 13.05
CA LEU A 226 -23.48 4.33 11.97
C LEU A 226 -21.99 4.02 11.76
N GLY A 227 -21.69 2.80 11.35
CA GLY A 227 -20.32 2.41 11.03
C GLY A 227 -20.12 0.91 11.11
N PHE A 228 -18.88 0.49 10.88
CA PHE A 228 -18.51 -0.90 11.07
C PHE A 228 -18.43 -1.27 12.56
N ILE A 229 -18.79 -2.51 12.88
CA ILE A 229 -18.52 -3.10 14.19
C ILE A 229 -17.00 -3.25 14.32
N LYS A 230 -16.43 -2.76 15.43
CA LYS A 230 -15.00 -2.88 15.70
C LYS A 230 -14.61 -4.37 15.71
N ALA A 231 -13.63 -4.75 14.89
CA ALA A 231 -13.21 -6.15 14.77
C ALA A 231 -12.01 -6.49 15.69
N ASN A 232 -11.17 -5.52 16.00
CA ASN A 232 -9.98 -5.72 16.83
C ASN A 232 -9.64 -4.46 17.65
N ASP A 233 -8.65 -4.61 18.52
CA ASP A 233 -8.12 -3.55 19.38
C ASP A 233 -6.62 -3.36 19.15
N ASP A 234 -6.12 -2.14 19.37
CA ASP A 234 -4.70 -1.81 19.46
C ASP A 234 -3.85 -2.15 18.21
N LEU A 235 -4.31 -1.75 17.03
CA LEU A 235 -3.58 -1.92 15.77
C LEU A 235 -2.66 -0.73 15.44
N GLU A 236 -2.08 -0.07 16.45
CA GLU A 236 -1.30 1.16 16.27
C GLU A 236 -0.01 0.97 15.47
N SER A 237 0.54 -0.24 15.49
CA SER A 237 1.77 -0.62 14.77
C SER A 237 1.52 -1.01 13.31
N LEU A 238 0.26 -1.04 12.88
CA LEU A 238 -0.15 -1.39 11.52
C LEU A 238 -0.40 -0.14 10.68
N GLU A 239 0.14 -0.13 9.46
CA GLU A 239 -0.18 0.83 8.41
C GLU A 239 -1.09 0.14 7.38
N VAL A 240 -2.16 0.80 6.91
CA VAL A 240 -3.11 0.18 5.97
C VAL A 240 -3.24 0.96 4.67
N ILE A 241 -3.22 0.27 3.53
CA ILE A 241 -3.41 0.87 2.21
C ILE A 241 -4.58 0.14 1.54
N VAL A 242 -5.72 0.79 1.43
CA VAL A 242 -6.89 0.27 0.68
C VAL A 242 -6.84 0.81 -0.74
N LEU A 243 -6.82 -0.08 -1.72
CA LEU A 243 -6.74 0.23 -3.14
C LEU A 243 -7.94 -0.39 -3.88
N GLY A 244 -8.41 0.31 -4.91
CA GLY A 244 -9.43 -0.23 -5.82
C GLY A 244 -10.86 0.20 -5.51
N ILE A 245 -11.09 1.18 -4.62
CA ILE A 245 -12.45 1.60 -4.26
C ILE A 245 -13.25 1.96 -5.52
N ASN A 246 -14.35 1.26 -5.73
CA ASN A 246 -15.15 1.33 -6.95
C ASN A 246 -16.64 1.37 -6.58
N PRO A 247 -17.15 2.55 -6.16
CA PRO A 247 -18.52 2.68 -5.70
C PRO A 247 -19.52 2.42 -6.83
N VAL A 248 -20.71 1.94 -6.47
CA VAL A 248 -21.82 1.82 -7.43
C VAL A 248 -22.18 3.19 -8.02
N ARG A 249 -22.59 3.21 -9.29
CA ARG A 249 -23.03 4.44 -9.96
C ARG A 249 -24.41 4.88 -9.46
N GLY A 250 -24.68 6.18 -9.56
CA GLY A 250 -26.00 6.78 -9.30
C GLY A 250 -26.12 7.54 -7.98
N ASN A 251 -25.20 7.33 -7.04
CA ASN A 251 -25.06 8.16 -5.84
C ASN A 251 -23.71 8.90 -5.86
N PRO A 252 -23.69 10.24 -6.00
CA PRO A 252 -22.43 10.99 -6.06
C PRO A 252 -21.64 10.96 -4.76
N PHE A 253 -22.25 10.57 -3.63
CA PHE A 253 -21.60 10.49 -2.32
C PHE A 253 -21.13 9.08 -1.95
N GLU A 254 -21.37 8.08 -2.81
CA GLU A 254 -21.16 6.67 -2.48
C GLU A 254 -19.69 6.37 -2.09
N GLY A 255 -18.74 6.84 -2.90
CA GLY A 255 -17.31 6.67 -2.61
C GLY A 255 -16.88 7.37 -1.31
N ASP A 256 -17.46 8.53 -1.01
CA ASP A 256 -17.17 9.27 0.21
C ASP A 256 -17.77 8.58 1.45
N VAL A 257 -18.94 7.95 1.31
CA VAL A 257 -19.56 7.14 2.37
C VAL A 257 -18.68 5.92 2.67
N ILE A 258 -18.26 5.18 1.65
CA ILE A 258 -17.34 4.03 1.81
C ILE A 258 -16.09 4.48 2.55
N LYS A 259 -15.46 5.56 2.08
CA LYS A 259 -14.26 6.10 2.71
C LYS A 259 -14.49 6.48 4.17
N GLU A 260 -15.57 7.18 4.50
CA GLU A 260 -15.90 7.58 5.87
C GLU A 260 -16.08 6.35 6.79
N TYR A 261 -16.73 5.28 6.31
CA TYR A 261 -16.86 4.02 7.05
C TYR A 261 -15.50 3.38 7.36
N TRP A 262 -14.62 3.28 6.35
CA TRP A 262 -13.27 2.74 6.53
C TRP A 262 -12.43 3.59 7.50
N GLU A 263 -12.44 4.92 7.36
CA GLU A 263 -11.69 5.82 8.22
C GLU A 263 -12.14 5.74 9.68
N ASN A 264 -13.45 5.68 9.93
CA ASN A 264 -13.97 5.57 11.28
C ASN A 264 -13.66 4.20 11.91
N TRP A 265 -13.73 3.12 11.13
CA TRP A 265 -13.34 1.79 11.60
C TRP A 265 -11.85 1.69 11.92
N PHE A 266 -10.98 2.24 11.08
CA PHE A 266 -9.54 2.32 11.35
C PHE A 266 -9.23 3.13 12.61
N LYS A 267 -9.91 4.28 12.82
CA LYS A 267 -9.77 5.08 14.04
C LYS A 267 -10.20 4.30 15.29
N GLU A 268 -11.32 3.58 15.23
CA GLU A 268 -11.79 2.75 16.35
C GLU A 268 -10.82 1.64 16.72
N MET A 269 -10.11 1.07 15.74
CA MET A 269 -9.05 0.06 15.95
C MET A 269 -7.66 0.66 16.24
N LYS A 270 -7.57 1.99 16.35
CA LYS A 270 -6.33 2.77 16.60
C LYS A 270 -5.28 2.70 15.48
N ILE A 271 -5.68 2.44 14.24
CA ILE A 271 -4.78 2.48 13.08
C ILE A 271 -4.49 3.95 12.74
N LYS A 272 -3.24 4.37 12.96
CA LYS A 272 -2.84 5.79 12.85
C LYS A 272 -2.44 6.22 11.44
N LYS A 273 -2.02 5.27 10.60
CA LYS A 273 -1.54 5.54 9.24
C LYS A 273 -2.31 4.70 8.25
N TYR A 274 -3.08 5.36 7.41
CA TYR A 274 -3.79 4.69 6.35
C TYR A 274 -3.91 5.55 5.08
N GLN A 275 -4.09 4.88 3.96
CA GLN A 275 -4.47 5.49 2.69
C GLN A 275 -5.63 4.72 2.09
N ILE A 276 -6.62 5.43 1.54
CA ILE A 276 -7.77 4.84 0.85
C ILE A 276 -7.82 5.48 -0.53
N LYS A 277 -7.70 4.67 -1.58
CA LYS A 277 -7.63 5.12 -2.98
C LYS A 277 -8.66 4.41 -3.83
N SER A 278 -9.37 5.20 -4.64
CA SER A 278 -10.25 4.69 -5.68
C SER A 278 -9.49 3.89 -6.73
N ALA A 279 -10.21 3.02 -7.42
CA ALA A 279 -9.69 2.35 -8.60
C ALA A 279 -9.27 3.41 -9.64
N ASP A 280 -8.02 3.33 -10.07
CA ASP A 280 -7.44 4.23 -11.08
C ASP A 280 -6.46 3.44 -11.98
N LEU A 281 -5.94 4.04 -13.03
CA LEU A 281 -4.94 3.40 -13.87
C LEU A 281 -3.68 3.08 -13.04
N PRO A 282 -3.02 1.94 -13.27
CA PRO A 282 -1.80 1.58 -12.55
C PRO A 282 -0.72 2.67 -12.59
N SER A 283 -0.57 3.37 -13.71
CA SER A 283 0.36 4.50 -13.85
C SER A 283 0.14 5.64 -12.85
N ASN A 284 -1.10 5.82 -12.36
CA ASN A 284 -1.44 6.88 -11.42
C ASN A 284 -1.24 6.43 -9.96
N LEU A 285 -1.51 5.15 -9.67
CA LEU A 285 -1.36 4.62 -8.32
C LEU A 285 0.06 4.12 -8.02
N GLU A 286 0.84 3.72 -9.01
CA GLU A 286 2.22 3.24 -8.81
C GLU A 286 3.06 4.25 -7.99
N PRO A 287 3.14 5.55 -8.33
CA PRO A 287 3.91 6.51 -7.53
C PRO A 287 3.41 6.62 -6.08
N ILE A 288 2.10 6.47 -5.86
CA ILE A 288 1.46 6.52 -4.54
C ILE A 288 1.85 5.29 -3.72
N ILE A 289 1.79 4.10 -4.33
CA ILE A 289 2.16 2.82 -3.71
C ILE A 289 3.65 2.82 -3.35
N LEU A 290 4.52 3.21 -4.28
CA LEU A 290 5.96 3.29 -4.05
C LEU A 290 6.32 4.29 -2.95
N LYS A 291 5.65 5.46 -2.93
CA LYS A 291 5.81 6.44 -1.84
C LYS A 291 5.37 5.86 -0.50
N ALA A 292 4.22 5.19 -0.46
CA ALA A 292 3.71 4.56 0.75
C ALA A 292 4.70 3.50 1.29
N ILE A 293 5.26 2.66 0.43
CA ILE A 293 6.17 1.58 0.86
C ILE A 293 7.55 2.12 1.25
N SER A 294 8.10 3.07 0.50
CA SER A 294 9.42 3.65 0.82
C SER A 294 9.44 4.47 2.10
N GLY A 295 8.28 5.00 2.53
CA GLY A 295 8.18 5.85 3.72
C GLY A 295 8.86 7.22 3.58
N GLN A 296 9.18 7.63 2.34
CA GLN A 296 9.77 8.94 2.04
C GLN A 296 8.64 9.95 1.79
N ASN A 297 8.63 11.03 2.58
CA ASN A 297 7.70 12.15 2.41
C ASN A 297 8.21 13.16 1.38
#